data_AF-A0A3D0ZCI1-F1
#
_entry.id   AF-A0A3D0ZCI1-F1
#
_cell.length_a   1.000
_cell.length_b   1.000
_cell.length_c   1.000
_cell.angle_alpha   90.00
_cell.angle_beta   90.00
_cell.angle_gamma   90.00
#
_symmetry.space_group_name_H-M   'P 1'
#
loop_
_entity.id
_entity.type
_entity.pdbx_description
1 polymer ?
#
loop_
_entity_poly.entity_id
_entity_poly.type
_entity_poly.pdbx_seq_one_letter_code
_entity_poly.pdbx_strand_id
1 'polypeptide(L)'
;MILLALASCGGKDESPVIPPANFPLSRSFIGFGVINVSYTHIMENPSEDGAASGYARRGSVVSIVERKIIRKGEQSEAWVLADGKDRGWLRENVMDIYDNELKARTAAESMSR
;
A
#
# COMPACT_ATOMS: atom_id res chain seq x y z
N MET A 1 -9.68 -56.50 37.95
CA MET A 1 -10.00 -56.24 36.52
C MET A 1 -9.92 -54.74 36.32
N ILE A 2 -8.83 -54.26 35.73
CA ILE A 2 -8.51 -52.82 35.57
C ILE A 2 -8.98 -52.40 34.17
N LEU A 3 -9.87 -51.42 34.07
CA LEU A 3 -10.19 -50.73 32.82
C LEU A 3 -9.31 -49.48 32.72
N LEU A 4 -8.31 -49.52 31.84
CA LEU A 4 -7.59 -48.32 31.39
C LEU A 4 -8.41 -47.63 30.30
N ALA A 5 -9.00 -46.48 30.64
CA ALA A 5 -9.59 -45.58 29.66
C ALA A 5 -8.50 -44.69 29.06
N LEU A 6 -8.15 -44.93 27.81
CA LEU A 6 -7.28 -44.06 27.00
C LEU A 6 -8.10 -42.85 26.54
N ALA A 7 -7.96 -41.72 27.24
CA ALA A 7 -8.46 -40.44 26.77
C ALA A 7 -7.57 -39.96 25.61
N SER A 8 -8.06 -40.08 24.39
CA SER A 8 -7.43 -39.52 23.19
C SER A 8 -7.51 -37.99 23.24
N CYS A 9 -6.36 -37.32 23.22
CA CYS A 9 -6.28 -35.87 23.02
C CYS A 9 -6.77 -35.55 21.60
N GLY A 10 -7.96 -34.97 21.49
CA GLY A 10 -8.45 -34.37 20.25
C GLY A 10 -7.47 -33.29 19.79
N GLY A 11 -6.95 -33.45 18.57
CA GLY A 11 -6.09 -32.47 17.93
C GLY A 11 -6.80 -31.12 17.87
N LYS A 12 -6.13 -30.06 18.32
CA LYS A 12 -6.62 -28.70 18.16
C LYS A 12 -6.75 -28.42 16.66
N ASP A 13 -7.95 -28.01 16.23
CA ASP A 13 -8.20 -27.57 14.87
C ASP A 13 -7.11 -26.59 14.42
N GLU A 14 -6.35 -26.98 13.40
CA GLU A 14 -5.39 -26.10 12.75
C GLU A 14 -6.19 -24.96 12.11
N SER A 15 -6.16 -23.78 12.75
CA SER A 15 -6.74 -22.59 12.16
C SER A 15 -5.99 -22.29 10.85
N PRO A 16 -6.69 -22.17 9.71
CA PRO A 16 -6.03 -21.92 8.45
C PRO A 16 -5.27 -20.60 8.53
N VAL A 17 -3.97 -20.65 8.27
CA VAL A 17 -3.13 -19.45 8.16
C VAL A 17 -3.53 -18.75 6.87
N ILE A 18 -4.32 -17.67 6.98
CA ILE A 18 -4.66 -16.82 5.84
C ILE A 18 -3.44 -15.91 5.59
N PRO A 19 -2.76 -16.03 4.44
CA PRO A 19 -1.65 -15.15 4.14
C PRO A 19 -2.14 -13.70 4.00
N PRO A 20 -1.31 -12.70 4.33
CA PRO A 20 -1.64 -11.31 4.09
C PRO A 20 -1.91 -11.09 2.59
N ALA A 21 -2.84 -10.17 2.27
CA ALA A 21 -3.27 -9.90 0.89
C ALA A 21 -2.12 -9.51 -0.04
N ASN A 22 -1.02 -9.02 0.52
CA ASN A 22 0.17 -8.55 -0.15
C ASN A 22 1.41 -9.27 0.38
N PHE A 23 2.17 -9.88 -0.52
CA PHE A 23 3.42 -10.57 -0.16
C PHE A 23 4.49 -9.54 0.24
N PRO A 24 5.17 -9.69 1.39
CA PRO A 24 6.13 -8.69 1.90
C PRO A 24 7.29 -8.35 0.95
N LEU A 25 7.64 -9.28 0.05
CA LEU A 25 8.70 -9.11 -0.94
C LEU A 25 8.18 -8.76 -2.35
N SER A 26 6.88 -8.50 -2.49
CA SER A 26 6.31 -8.11 -3.78
C SER A 26 6.85 -6.74 -4.21
N ARG A 27 7.35 -6.69 -5.44
CA ARG A 27 7.75 -5.41 -6.07
C ARG A 27 6.57 -4.65 -6.66
N SER A 28 5.47 -5.36 -6.94
CA SER A 28 4.19 -4.83 -7.39
C SER A 28 3.28 -4.72 -6.17
N PHE A 29 3.54 -3.73 -5.33
CA PHE A 29 2.71 -3.51 -4.14
C PHE A 29 1.37 -2.92 -4.57
N ILE A 30 0.28 -3.55 -4.11
CA ILE A 30 -1.09 -3.07 -4.23
C ILE A 30 -1.55 -2.81 -2.80
N GLY A 31 -2.11 -1.62 -2.56
CA GLY A 31 -2.53 -1.16 -1.23
C GLY A 31 -2.97 0.29 -1.26
N PHE A 32 -2.69 1.05 -0.21
CA PHE A 32 -3.17 2.42 -0.05
C PHE A 32 -2.03 3.37 0.27
N GLY A 33 -2.06 4.57 -0.30
CA GLY A 33 -1.10 5.63 -0.03
C GLY A 33 -1.75 6.80 0.71
N VAL A 34 -1.02 7.42 1.64
CA VAL A 34 -1.39 8.68 2.27
C VAL A 34 -0.35 9.72 1.91
N ILE A 35 -0.76 10.81 1.25
CA ILE A 35 0.16 11.87 0.84
C ILE A 35 0.75 12.53 2.10
N ASN A 36 2.08 12.52 2.22
CA ASN A 36 2.81 13.01 3.41
C ASN A 36 3.45 14.39 3.18
N VAL A 37 3.49 14.89 1.95
CA VAL A 37 3.91 16.26 1.59
C VAL A 37 2.71 17.21 1.49
N SER A 38 2.94 18.51 1.67
CA SER A 38 1.90 19.54 1.62
C SER A 38 1.07 19.49 0.33
N TYR A 39 1.75 19.45 -0.82
CA TYR A 39 1.16 19.36 -2.15
C TYR A 39 2.09 18.58 -3.08
N THR A 40 1.50 17.87 -4.03
CA THR A 40 2.23 17.20 -5.13
C THR A 40 1.38 17.18 -6.40
N HIS A 41 2.03 17.19 -7.56
CA HIS A 41 1.35 17.07 -8.84
C HIS A 41 1.08 15.61 -9.16
N ILE A 42 -0.13 15.33 -9.65
CA ILE A 42 -0.49 14.06 -10.24
C ILE A 42 -0.12 14.14 -11.72
N MET A 43 0.67 13.19 -12.20
CA MET A 43 1.25 13.20 -13.54
C MET A 43 0.50 12.23 -14.46
N GLU A 44 0.37 12.55 -15.75
CA GLU A 44 -0.22 11.62 -16.74
C GLU A 44 0.65 10.39 -16.98
N ASN A 45 1.97 10.56 -16.87
CA ASN A 45 2.98 9.52 -17.07
C ASN A 45 3.97 9.53 -15.91
N PRO A 46 4.62 8.40 -15.58
CA PRO A 46 5.63 8.33 -14.53
C PRO A 46 6.95 8.94 -15.02
N SER A 47 6.96 10.25 -15.23
CA SER A 47 8.11 11.00 -15.70
C SER A 47 8.11 12.38 -15.06
N GLU A 48 9.31 12.90 -14.84
CA GLU A 48 9.49 14.26 -14.33
C GLU A 48 9.06 15.32 -15.35
N ASP A 49 9.16 14.98 -16.64
CA ASP A 49 8.81 15.87 -17.77
C ASP A 49 7.36 15.65 -18.25
N GLY A 50 6.58 14.82 -17.53
CA GLY A 50 5.18 14.55 -17.88
C GLY A 50 4.28 15.76 -17.65
N ALA A 51 3.12 15.79 -18.34
CA ALA A 51 2.09 16.76 -18.03
C ALA A 51 1.44 16.44 -16.67
N ALA A 52 1.16 17.49 -15.89
CA ALA A 52 0.37 17.37 -14.67
C ALA A 52 -1.13 17.29 -15.04
N SER A 53 -1.81 16.23 -14.60
CA SER A 53 -3.25 16.04 -14.76
C SER A 53 -4.05 16.56 -13.55
N GLY A 54 -3.39 16.80 -12.42
CA GLY A 54 -4.05 17.27 -11.20
C GLY A 54 -3.07 17.48 -10.05
N TYR A 55 -3.60 17.50 -8.82
CA TYR A 55 -2.79 17.63 -7.61
C TYR A 55 -3.38 16.83 -6.46
N ALA A 56 -2.50 16.40 -5.55
CA ALA A 56 -2.89 15.82 -4.27
C ALA A 56 -2.31 16.68 -3.13
N ARG A 57 -2.96 16.64 -1.97
CA ARG A 57 -2.55 17.38 -0.78
C ARG A 57 -2.25 16.44 0.36
N ARG A 58 -1.52 16.92 1.36
CA ARG A 58 -1.25 16.18 2.60
C ARG A 58 -2.52 15.58 3.19
N GLY A 59 -2.44 14.32 3.61
CA GLY A 59 -3.57 13.57 4.18
C GLY A 59 -4.58 13.04 3.15
N SER A 60 -4.40 13.31 1.85
CA SER A 60 -5.19 12.62 0.82
C SER A 60 -4.88 11.12 0.85
N VAL A 61 -5.92 10.30 0.93
CA VAL A 61 -5.84 8.84 0.82
C VAL A 61 -6.09 8.44 -0.63
N VAL A 62 -5.25 7.58 -1.17
CA VAL A 62 -5.36 7.02 -2.53
C VAL A 62 -5.21 5.51 -2.51
N SER A 63 -5.85 4.82 -3.45
CA SER A 63 -5.55 3.41 -3.72
C SER A 63 -4.39 3.31 -4.71
N ILE A 64 -3.49 2.35 -4.50
CA ILE A 64 -2.32 2.11 -5.35
C ILE A 64 -2.68 0.98 -6.32
N VAL A 65 -2.76 1.33 -7.60
CA VAL A 65 -3.15 0.41 -8.68
C VAL A 65 -1.93 -0.28 -9.27
N GLU A 66 -0.83 0.46 -9.43
CA GLU A 66 0.40 -0.03 -10.05
C GLU A 66 1.60 0.63 -9.41
N ARG A 67 2.73 -0.08 -9.39
CA ARG A 67 4.04 0.46 -9.01
C ARG A 67 5.06 0.20 -10.12
N LYS A 68 5.82 1.23 -10.49
CA LYS A 68 6.91 1.15 -11.46
C LYS A 68 8.20 1.69 -10.87
N ILE A 69 9.30 1.04 -11.20
CA ILE A 69 10.65 1.53 -10.91
C ILE A 69 11.27 1.93 -12.24
N ILE A 70 11.59 3.21 -12.40
CA ILE A 70 12.18 3.76 -13.61
C ILE A 70 13.64 4.05 -13.33
N ARG A 71 14.52 3.54 -14.19
CA ARG A 71 15.96 3.80 -14.11
C ARG A 71 16.32 4.96 -15.03
N LYS A 72 17.04 5.94 -14.49
CA LYS A 72 17.63 7.07 -15.21
C LYS A 72 19.14 7.07 -14.90
N GLY A 73 19.94 6.47 -15.79
CA GLY A 73 21.37 6.27 -15.57
C GLY A 73 21.62 5.38 -14.34
N GLU A 74 22.39 5.87 -13.38
CA GLU A 74 22.70 5.17 -12.12
C GLU A 74 21.59 5.31 -11.05
N GLN A 75 20.62 6.19 -11.27
CA GLN A 75 19.53 6.42 -10.33
C GLN A 75 18.29 5.61 -10.71
N SER A 76 17.53 5.20 -9.70
CA SER A 76 16.21 4.59 -9.90
C SER A 76 15.19 5.30 -9.04
N GLU A 77 14.02 5.55 -9.63
CA GLU A 77 12.91 6.20 -8.95
C GLU A 77 11.66 5.32 -8.98
N ALA A 78 10.98 5.24 -7.84
CA ALA A 78 9.72 4.53 -7.71
C ALA A 78 8.54 5.48 -7.95
N TRP A 79 7.62 5.03 -8.79
CA TRP A 79 6.39 5.71 -9.16
C TRP A 79 5.20 4.80 -8.88
N VAL A 80 4.10 5.38 -8.44
CA VAL A 80 2.85 4.67 -8.19
C VAL A 80 1.73 5.28 -9.01
N LEU A 81 0.92 4.44 -9.63
CA LEU A 81 -0.35 4.84 -10.22
C LEU A 81 -1.38 4.86 -9.10
N ALA A 82 -1.78 6.06 -8.72
CA ALA A 82 -2.75 6.31 -7.68
C ALA A 82 -4.15 6.51 -8.27
N ASP A 83 -5.16 5.95 -7.61
CA ASP A 83 -6.57 6.15 -7.90
C ASP A 83 -7.27 6.71 -6.65
N GLY A 84 -7.76 7.94 -6.79
CA GLY A 84 -8.28 8.79 -5.70
C GLY A 84 -9.23 9.85 -6.26
N LYS A 85 -9.08 11.12 -5.85
CA LYS A 85 -9.88 12.21 -6.44
C LYS A 85 -9.56 12.37 -7.94
N ASP A 86 -8.28 12.39 -8.27
CA ASP A 86 -7.77 12.40 -9.63
C ASP A 86 -6.86 11.16 -9.77
N ARG A 87 -6.94 10.48 -10.92
CA ARG A 87 -6.13 9.29 -11.21
C ARG A 87 -4.86 9.70 -11.94
N GLY A 88 -3.73 9.17 -11.52
CA GLY A 88 -2.45 9.38 -12.22
C GLY A 88 -1.23 8.98 -11.42
N TRP A 89 -0.07 9.29 -11.97
CA TRP A 89 1.22 8.89 -11.45
C TRP A 89 1.73 9.87 -10.39
N LEU A 90 2.19 9.31 -9.28
CA LEU A 90 2.85 10.02 -8.20
C LEU A 90 4.21 9.37 -7.92
N ARG A 91 5.19 10.16 -7.51
CA ARG A 91 6.42 9.60 -6.94
C ARG A 91 6.08 8.89 -5.64
N GLU A 92 6.67 7.73 -5.39
CA GLU A 92 6.37 6.94 -4.19
C GLU A 92 6.76 7.68 -2.90
N ASN A 93 7.85 8.45 -2.92
CA ASN A 93 8.38 9.14 -1.74
C ASN A 93 7.49 10.27 -1.20
N VAL A 94 6.44 10.67 -1.91
CA VAL A 94 5.50 11.71 -1.47
C VAL A 94 4.34 11.15 -0.64
N MET A 95 4.36 9.84 -0.37
CA MET A 95 3.31 9.17 0.38
C MET A 95 3.85 8.08 1.30
N ASP A 96 3.11 7.84 2.36
CA ASP A 96 3.28 6.68 3.22
C ASP A 96 2.35 5.56 2.73
N ILE A 97 2.87 4.34 2.60
CA ILE A 97 2.15 3.20 2.02
C ILE A 97 1.65 2.26 3.12
N TYR A 98 0.40 1.83 3.00
CA TYR A 98 -0.31 0.95 3.93
C TYR A 98 -0.89 -0.26 3.20
N ASP A 99 -0.96 -1.38 3.92
CA ASP A 99 -1.49 -2.65 3.44
C ASP A 99 -3.03 -2.67 3.29
N ASN A 100 -3.73 -1.79 4.01
CA ASN A 100 -5.19 -1.71 3.97
C ASN A 100 -5.69 -0.27 4.15
N GLU A 101 -6.93 -0.05 3.70
CA GLU A 101 -7.56 1.26 3.66
C GLU A 101 -7.78 1.86 5.05
N LEU A 102 -8.16 1.03 6.03
CA LEU A 102 -8.46 1.49 7.38
C LEU A 102 -7.22 2.12 8.03
N LYS A 103 -6.05 1.48 7.91
CA LYS A 103 -4.78 2.05 8.41
C LYS A 103 -4.43 3.36 7.71
N ALA A 104 -4.61 3.43 6.39
CA ALA A 104 -4.35 4.65 5.63
C ALA A 104 -5.28 5.80 6.07
N ARG A 105 -6.57 5.53 6.27
CA ARG A 105 -7.53 6.54 6.76
C ARG A 105 -7.19 7.03 8.16
N THR A 106 -6.88 6.13 9.08
CA THR A 106 -6.42 6.50 10.43
C THR A 106 -5.18 7.39 10.41
N ALA A 107 -4.20 7.06 9.55
CA ALA A 107 -3.01 7.88 9.39
C ALA A 107 -3.34 9.28 8.83
N ALA A 108 -4.18 9.36 7.79
CA ALA A 108 -4.63 10.62 7.20
C ALA A 108 -5.34 11.54 8.20
N GLU A 109 -6.19 10.98 9.07
CA GLU A 109 -6.88 11.74 10.12
C GLU A 109 -5.90 12.37 11.12
N SER A 110 -4.80 11.67 11.44
CA SER A 110 -3.76 12.21 12.33
C SER A 110 -2.98 13.38 11.72
N MET A 111 -2.97 13.53 10.40
CA MET A 111 -2.28 14.62 9.69
C MET A 111 -3.09 15.91 9.58
N SER A 112 -4.38 15.86 9.88
CA SER A 112 -5.30 17.01 9.83
C SER A 112 -5.39 17.76 11.17
N ARG A 113 -4.73 17.26 12.21
CA ARG A 113 -4.62 17.88 13.54
C ARG A 113 -3.35 18.71 13.63
#